data_AF-A0A9P5JW44-F1
#
_entry.id   AF-A0A9P5JW44-F1
#
_cell.length_a   1.000
_cell.length_b   1.000
_cell.length_c   1.000
_cell.angle_alpha   90.00
_cell.angle_beta   90.00
_cell.angle_gamma   90.00
#
_symmetry.space_group_name_H-M   'P 1'
#
loop_
_entity.id
_entity.type
_entity.pdbx_description
1 polymer ?
#
loop_
_entity_poly.entity_id
_entity_poly.type
_entity_poly.pdbx_seq_one_letter_code
_entity_poly.pdbx_strand_id
1 'polypeptide(L)'
;MDLGEDLEHSPARAIDGIVDVLGLPRQMRSVSVLRLPRFAGTKIKARSLPRYFGLLADIDLAEALGVHISRRVRGGGALGDFWGALKNKRIVHSPHVAIVHSKHLPEVLTLWERCAALSALPAPPLLRVRLGHVMAVTVEELLVNDPEEDEGQEGSAFVSMLDPDIREQLHITVGTKDASVPPFEAGALVKSFKKGEKGLDSVRLGDVYVNGRIMDLFS
;
A
#
# COMPACT_ATOMS: atom_id res chain seq x y z
N MET A 1 28.66 -37.42 3.83
CA MET A 1 27.82 -36.78 2.81
C MET A 1 28.73 -36.40 1.68
N ASP A 2 28.73 -37.18 0.61
CA ASP A 2 29.44 -36.87 -0.64
C ASP A 2 28.65 -35.79 -1.39
N LEU A 3 29.28 -34.64 -1.65
CA LEU A 3 28.68 -33.48 -2.31
C LEU A 3 28.92 -33.51 -3.84
N GLY A 4 28.86 -34.69 -4.44
CA GLY A 4 29.03 -34.92 -5.88
C GLY A 4 27.75 -35.35 -6.58
N GLU A 5 26.57 -34.97 -6.07
CA GLU A 5 25.31 -35.28 -6.75
C GLU A 5 25.11 -34.38 -7.97
N ASP A 6 25.15 -35.03 -9.13
CA ASP A 6 24.96 -34.46 -10.46
C ASP A 6 23.56 -33.83 -10.60
N LEU A 7 23.50 -32.57 -11.06
CA LEU A 7 22.28 -31.76 -11.22
C LEU A 7 21.22 -32.45 -12.10
N GLU A 8 21.62 -33.41 -12.93
CA GLU A 8 20.73 -34.19 -13.79
C GLU A 8 19.82 -35.17 -13.00
N HIS A 9 20.19 -35.56 -11.78
CA HIS A 9 19.41 -36.52 -10.97
C HIS A 9 18.39 -35.84 -10.03
N SER A 10 18.53 -34.53 -9.80
CA SER A 10 17.63 -33.75 -8.95
C SER A 10 16.18 -33.68 -9.48
N PRO A 11 15.93 -33.47 -10.79
CA PRO A 11 14.58 -33.39 -11.33
C PRO A 11 13.83 -34.72 -11.26
N ALA A 12 14.52 -35.84 -11.49
CA ALA A 12 13.91 -37.17 -11.42
C ALA A 12 13.34 -37.48 -10.03
N ARG A 13 14.08 -37.14 -8.97
CA ARG A 13 13.61 -37.30 -7.58
C ARG A 13 12.43 -36.37 -7.25
N ALA A 14 12.47 -35.13 -7.72
CA ALA A 14 11.37 -34.18 -7.52
C ALA A 14 10.09 -34.66 -8.21
N ILE A 15 10.20 -35.20 -9.42
CA ILE A 15 9.08 -35.77 -10.17
C ILE A 15 8.55 -37.02 -9.47
N ASP A 16 9.43 -37.94 -9.04
CA ASP A 16 9.01 -39.15 -8.32
C ASP A 16 8.26 -38.80 -7.01
N GLY A 17 8.72 -37.78 -6.26
CA GLY A 17 8.02 -37.30 -5.08
C GLY A 17 6.61 -36.75 -5.36
N ILE A 18 6.45 -36.03 -6.47
CA ILE A 18 5.13 -35.49 -6.89
C ILE A 18 4.21 -36.63 -7.34
N VAL A 19 4.72 -37.61 -8.09
CA VAL A 19 3.95 -38.76 -8.58
C VAL A 19 3.44 -39.60 -7.41
N ASP A 20 4.27 -39.84 -6.39
CA ASP A 20 3.87 -40.61 -5.20
C ASP A 20 2.82 -39.85 -4.36
N VAL A 21 2.96 -38.54 -4.19
CA VAL A 21 1.96 -37.72 -3.46
C VAL A 21 0.62 -37.64 -4.19
N LEU A 22 0.65 -37.56 -5.52
CA LEU A 22 -0.57 -37.41 -6.34
C LEU A 22 -1.19 -38.74 -6.79
N GLY A 23 -0.57 -39.89 -6.46
CA GLY A 23 -1.09 -41.22 -6.81
C GLY A 23 -1.16 -41.48 -8.32
N LEU A 24 -0.28 -40.86 -9.11
CA LEU A 24 -0.33 -40.94 -10.56
C LEU A 24 0.29 -42.26 -11.08
N PRO A 25 -0.27 -42.88 -12.13
CA PRO A 25 0.29 -44.11 -12.70
C PRO A 25 1.69 -43.87 -13.29
N ARG A 26 2.67 -44.68 -12.85
CA ARG A 26 4.11 -44.60 -13.22
C ARG A 26 4.42 -44.71 -14.72
N GLN A 27 3.43 -44.98 -15.56
CA GLN A 27 3.61 -45.16 -17.01
C GLN A 27 3.79 -43.85 -17.78
N MET A 28 3.63 -42.67 -17.15
CA MET A 28 3.95 -41.36 -17.73
C MET A 28 5.47 -41.03 -17.76
N ARG A 29 6.35 -42.04 -17.70
CA ARG A 29 7.82 -41.86 -17.64
C ARG A 29 8.49 -41.49 -18.97
N SER A 30 7.77 -41.47 -20.09
CA SER A 30 8.30 -41.00 -21.38
C SER A 30 7.71 -39.64 -21.77
N VAL A 31 7.95 -38.61 -20.97
CA VAL A 31 7.95 -37.27 -21.54
C VAL A 31 9.32 -37.11 -22.15
N SER A 32 9.42 -37.34 -23.47
CA SER A 32 10.53 -36.85 -24.28
C SER A 32 10.87 -35.48 -23.74
N VAL A 33 12.11 -35.29 -23.24
CA VAL A 33 12.60 -34.00 -22.79
C VAL A 33 12.22 -33.03 -23.89
N LEU A 34 11.16 -32.25 -23.65
CA LEU A 34 10.75 -31.20 -24.56
C LEU A 34 12.00 -30.34 -24.57
N ARG A 35 12.76 -30.42 -25.67
CA ARG A 35 13.69 -29.37 -26.06
C ARG A 35 12.80 -28.16 -26.20
N LEU A 36 12.56 -27.48 -25.07
CA LEU A 36 12.08 -26.13 -25.05
C LEU A 36 12.97 -25.43 -26.07
N PRO A 37 12.39 -24.79 -27.10
CA PRO A 37 13.20 -24.02 -28.02
C PRO A 37 14.11 -23.16 -27.15
N ARG A 38 15.42 -23.20 -27.43
CA ARG A 38 16.37 -22.28 -26.81
C ARG A 38 15.84 -20.90 -27.17
N PHE A 39 15.00 -20.33 -26.30
CA PHE A 39 14.56 -18.97 -26.42
C PHE A 39 15.85 -18.17 -26.31
N ALA A 40 16.31 -17.68 -27.47
CA ALA A 40 17.41 -16.77 -27.56
C ALA A 40 17.12 -15.67 -26.54
N GLY A 41 18.01 -15.56 -25.54
CA GLY A 41 17.75 -14.91 -24.26
C GLY A 41 17.18 -13.51 -24.40
N THR A 42 15.85 -13.42 -24.47
CA THR A 42 15.16 -12.18 -24.22
C THR A 42 15.25 -12.03 -22.72
N LYS A 43 16.13 -11.14 -22.26
CA LYS A 43 16.24 -10.78 -20.84
C LYS A 43 14.86 -10.27 -20.40
N ILE A 44 14.03 -11.16 -19.87
CA ILE A 44 12.82 -10.77 -19.16
C ILE A 44 13.34 -10.00 -17.96
N LYS A 45 13.26 -8.67 -18.02
CA LYS A 45 13.59 -7.82 -16.88
C LYS A 45 12.62 -8.23 -15.79
N ALA A 46 13.13 -8.88 -14.74
CA ALA A 46 12.34 -9.13 -13.55
C ALA A 46 11.73 -7.80 -13.11
N ARG A 47 10.40 -7.74 -13.02
CA ARG A 47 9.74 -6.57 -12.42
C ARG A 47 10.32 -6.42 -11.03
N SER A 48 10.87 -5.25 -10.72
CA SER A 48 11.26 -4.91 -9.35
C SER A 48 10.06 -5.12 -8.45
N LEU A 49 10.25 -5.62 -7.23
CA LEU A 49 9.18 -5.67 -6.25
C LEU A 49 8.73 -4.23 -5.90
N PRO A 50 7.44 -4.01 -5.60
CA PRO A 50 6.98 -2.72 -5.13
C PRO A 50 7.66 -2.35 -3.81
N ARG A 51 7.82 -1.05 -3.55
CA ARG A 51 8.41 -0.58 -2.29
C ARG A 51 7.37 -0.58 -1.17
N TYR A 52 6.11 -0.30 -1.50
CA TYR A 52 5.00 -0.35 -0.56
C TYR A 52 3.68 -0.52 -1.32
N PHE A 53 2.63 -0.88 -0.57
CA PHE A 53 1.25 -0.82 -1.03
C PHE A 53 0.54 0.34 -0.34
N GLY A 54 -0.28 1.05 -1.10
CA GLY A 54 -1.03 2.20 -0.60
C GLY A 54 -2.41 2.31 -1.22
N LEU A 55 -3.33 2.93 -0.49
CA LEU A 55 -4.61 3.37 -1.04
C LEU A 55 -4.38 4.66 -1.80
N LEU A 56 -4.47 4.61 -3.12
CA LEU A 56 -4.36 5.79 -3.98
C LEU A 56 -5.66 6.58 -3.89
N ALA A 57 -5.62 7.75 -3.24
CA ALA A 57 -6.79 8.56 -2.96
C ALA A 57 -7.11 9.47 -4.15
N ASP A 58 -8.36 9.46 -4.60
CA ASP A 58 -8.88 10.35 -5.61
C ASP A 58 -9.34 11.67 -4.97
N ILE A 59 -8.39 12.59 -4.77
CA ILE A 59 -8.62 13.88 -4.11
C ILE A 59 -7.65 14.95 -4.61
N ASP A 60 -8.18 16.14 -4.90
CA ASP A 60 -7.35 17.35 -4.97
C ASP A 60 -7.12 17.89 -3.54
N LEU A 61 -5.94 17.63 -3.00
CA LEU A 61 -5.57 18.08 -1.66
C LEU A 61 -5.54 19.62 -1.53
N ALA A 62 -5.19 20.35 -2.58
CA ALA A 62 -5.09 21.80 -2.52
C ALA A 62 -6.49 22.42 -2.36
N GLU A 63 -7.44 21.94 -3.14
CA GLU A 63 -8.84 22.37 -3.06
C GLU A 63 -9.49 21.91 -1.75
N ALA A 64 -9.43 20.61 -1.45
CA ALA A 64 -10.10 20.02 -0.31
C ALA A 64 -9.63 20.59 1.02
N LEU A 65 -8.33 20.82 1.20
CA LEU A 65 -7.80 21.37 2.46
C LEU A 65 -7.87 22.90 2.51
N GLY A 66 -7.82 23.56 1.35
CA GLY A 66 -7.78 25.02 1.24
C GLY A 66 -8.96 25.69 1.94
N VAL A 67 -10.17 25.16 1.76
CA VAL A 67 -11.39 25.70 2.38
C VAL A 67 -11.31 25.68 3.91
N HIS A 68 -10.83 24.59 4.50
CA HIS A 68 -10.76 24.39 5.94
C HIS A 68 -9.66 25.24 6.56
N ILE A 69 -8.49 25.27 5.94
CA ILE A 69 -7.35 26.07 6.41
C ILE A 69 -7.68 27.56 6.31
N SER A 70 -8.20 28.04 5.18
CA SER A 70 -8.56 29.45 5.02
C SER A 70 -9.63 29.92 6.01
N ARG A 71 -10.57 29.04 6.40
CA ARG A 71 -11.55 29.36 7.45
C ARG A 71 -10.89 29.56 8.82
N ARG A 72 -9.87 28.77 9.14
CA ARG A 72 -9.14 28.84 10.43
C ARG A 72 -8.19 30.03 10.52
N VAL A 73 -7.55 30.39 9.41
CA VAL A 73 -6.48 31.42 9.34
C VAL A 73 -7.03 32.79 8.91
N ARG A 74 -8.27 33.15 9.29
CA ARG A 74 -8.80 34.51 9.08
C ARG A 74 -7.95 35.53 9.87
N GLY A 75 -6.88 36.04 9.26
CA GLY A 75 -5.94 36.99 9.87
C GLY A 75 -4.43 36.70 9.69
N GLY A 76 -4.05 35.63 8.99
CA GLY A 76 -2.63 35.25 8.83
C GLY A 76 -2.09 34.39 9.98
N GLY A 77 -0.77 34.15 9.99
CA GLY A 77 -0.07 33.36 11.01
C GLY A 77 0.62 32.12 10.45
N ALA A 78 1.35 31.42 11.33
CA ALA A 78 2.25 30.32 10.94
C ALA A 78 1.59 29.23 10.09
N LEU A 79 0.34 28.86 10.39
CA LEU A 79 -0.42 27.89 9.60
C LEU A 79 -0.74 28.40 8.19
N GLY A 80 -1.09 29.68 8.05
CA GLY A 80 -1.35 30.32 6.75
C GLY A 80 -0.10 30.40 5.90
N ASP A 81 1.02 30.80 6.51
CA ASP A 81 2.33 30.88 5.86
C ASP A 81 2.81 29.49 5.42
N PHE A 82 2.65 28.48 6.30
CA PHE A 82 2.95 27.09 5.99
C PHE A 82 2.10 26.57 4.83
N TRP A 83 0.79 26.81 4.85
CA TRP A 83 -0.10 26.42 3.75
C TRP A 83 0.23 27.14 2.44
N GLY A 84 0.55 28.43 2.51
CA GLY A 84 1.03 29.21 1.36
C GLY A 84 2.30 28.61 0.76
N ALA A 85 3.26 28.22 1.60
CA ALA A 85 4.49 27.56 1.17
C ALA A 85 4.21 26.17 0.55
N LEU A 86 3.27 25.40 1.10
CA LEU A 86 2.91 24.09 0.55
C LEU A 86 2.32 24.21 -0.87
N LYS A 87 1.41 25.15 -1.09
CA LYS A 87 0.79 25.39 -2.40
C LYS A 87 1.80 25.74 -3.50
N ASN A 88 2.96 26.29 -3.14
CA ASN A 88 4.04 26.62 -4.06
C ASN A 88 4.86 25.37 -4.47
N LYS A 89 4.18 24.35 -5.01
CA LYS A 89 4.75 23.09 -5.56
C LYS A 89 5.26 22.06 -4.54
N ARG A 90 4.69 21.99 -3.33
CA ARG A 90 5.04 20.96 -2.34
C ARG A 90 3.88 20.03 -1.97
N ILE A 91 2.69 20.28 -2.50
CA ILE A 91 1.56 19.36 -2.36
C ILE A 91 1.84 18.11 -3.20
N VAL A 92 1.65 16.94 -2.59
CA VAL A 92 1.80 15.64 -3.25
C VAL A 92 0.79 15.52 -4.38
N HIS A 93 1.27 15.22 -5.58
CA HIS A 93 0.43 15.11 -6.78
C HIS A 93 -0.44 13.84 -6.81
N SER A 94 0.06 12.76 -6.20
CA SER A 94 -0.59 11.46 -6.15
C SER A 94 -0.79 11.06 -4.67
N PRO A 95 -1.81 11.65 -4.02
CA PRO A 95 -2.03 11.44 -2.60
C PRO A 95 -2.41 9.98 -2.35
N HIS A 96 -1.77 9.38 -1.36
CA HIS A 96 -2.05 8.00 -0.99
C HIS A 96 -1.94 7.81 0.52
N VAL A 97 -2.64 6.81 1.02
CA VAL A 97 -2.48 6.28 2.37
C VAL A 97 -1.53 5.09 2.29
N ALA A 98 -0.34 5.20 2.88
CA ALA A 98 0.57 4.07 2.95
C ALA A 98 0.00 3.00 3.91
N ILE A 99 -0.20 1.78 3.42
CA ILE A 99 -0.73 0.66 4.22
C ILE A 99 0.41 -0.19 4.76
N VAL A 100 1.35 -0.60 3.89
CA VAL A 100 2.45 -1.49 4.27
C VAL A 100 3.68 -1.25 3.40
N HIS A 101 4.86 -1.23 4.01
CA HIS A 101 6.14 -0.98 3.34
C HIS A 101 7.06 -2.22 3.40
N SER A 102 7.82 -2.49 2.33
CA SER A 102 8.65 -3.70 2.17
C SER A 102 9.74 -3.85 3.23
N LYS A 103 10.28 -2.72 3.71
CA LYS A 103 11.21 -2.64 4.85
C LYS A 103 10.71 -3.30 6.15
N HIS A 104 9.40 -3.51 6.31
CA HIS A 104 8.85 -4.18 7.49
C HIS A 104 8.70 -5.70 7.28
N LEU A 105 9.10 -6.24 6.12
CA LEU A 105 9.15 -7.68 5.92
C LEU A 105 10.31 -8.30 6.72
N PRO A 106 10.13 -9.49 7.29
CA PRO A 106 8.97 -10.39 7.14
C PRO A 106 7.82 -10.16 8.13
N GLU A 107 7.93 -9.21 9.06
CA GLU A 107 6.99 -9.03 10.18
C GLU A 107 5.55 -8.78 9.73
N VAL A 108 5.37 -8.10 8.59
CA VAL A 108 4.07 -7.75 8.01
C VAL A 108 3.70 -8.58 6.78
N LEU A 109 4.28 -9.78 6.62
CA LEU A 109 4.11 -10.61 5.42
C LEU A 109 2.65 -10.88 5.07
N THR A 110 1.81 -11.21 6.05
CA THR A 110 0.39 -11.50 5.80
C THR A 110 -0.37 -10.28 5.27
N LEU A 111 -0.10 -9.07 5.79
CA LEU A 111 -0.71 -7.84 5.28
C LEU A 111 -0.18 -7.51 3.88
N TRP A 112 1.12 -7.71 3.66
CA TRP A 112 1.77 -7.52 2.37
C TRP A 112 1.15 -8.39 1.28
N GLU A 113 0.99 -9.69 1.53
CA GLU A 113 0.39 -10.64 0.58
C GLU A 113 -1.06 -10.30 0.27
N ARG A 114 -1.84 -9.86 1.28
CA ARG A 114 -3.22 -9.39 1.06
C ARG A 114 -3.27 -8.16 0.17
N CYS A 115 -2.40 -7.17 0.41
CA CYS A 115 -2.35 -5.98 -0.44
C CYS A 115 -1.95 -6.34 -1.88
N ALA A 116 -0.98 -7.26 -2.04
CA ALA A 116 -0.56 -7.74 -3.34
C ALA A 116 -1.69 -8.47 -4.09
N ALA A 117 -2.45 -9.32 -3.39
CA ALA A 117 -3.61 -10.00 -3.94
C ALA A 117 -4.68 -9.00 -4.41
N LEU A 118 -5.03 -8.01 -3.58
CA LEU A 118 -5.99 -6.96 -3.93
C LEU A 118 -5.56 -6.15 -5.15
N SER A 119 -4.31 -5.69 -5.19
CA SER A 119 -3.81 -4.89 -6.32
C SER A 119 -3.74 -5.67 -7.63
N ALA A 120 -3.68 -7.00 -7.56
CA ALA A 120 -3.63 -7.88 -8.73
C ALA A 120 -5.01 -8.24 -9.28
N LEU A 121 -6.10 -7.89 -8.58
CA LEU A 121 -7.46 -8.12 -9.06
C LEU A 121 -7.71 -7.31 -10.35
N PRO A 122 -8.47 -7.85 -11.33
CA PRO A 122 -8.87 -7.08 -12.51
C PRO A 122 -9.65 -5.80 -12.17
N ALA A 123 -10.41 -5.84 -11.06
CA ALA A 123 -11.14 -4.72 -10.50
C ALA A 123 -10.94 -4.69 -8.98
N PRO A 124 -9.84 -4.10 -8.46
CA PRO A 124 -9.56 -4.03 -7.03
C PRO A 124 -10.68 -3.28 -6.29
N PRO A 125 -11.16 -3.70 -5.10
CA PRO A 125 -12.27 -3.04 -4.40
C PRO A 125 -12.07 -1.53 -4.23
N LEU A 126 -13.15 -0.76 -4.43
CA LEU A 126 -13.16 0.68 -4.17
C LEU A 126 -13.40 0.93 -2.68
N LEU A 127 -12.42 1.55 -2.03
CA LEU A 127 -12.45 1.85 -0.61
C LEU A 127 -12.79 3.33 -0.41
N ARG A 128 -13.49 3.63 0.68
CA ARG A 128 -13.87 4.98 1.11
C ARG A 128 -13.20 5.30 2.43
N VAL A 129 -12.61 6.48 2.52
CA VAL A 129 -11.81 6.94 3.66
C VAL A 129 -12.38 8.24 4.19
N ARG A 130 -12.62 8.33 5.50
CA ARG A 130 -12.99 9.58 6.17
C ARG A 130 -11.75 10.29 6.69
N LEU A 131 -11.60 11.55 6.33
CA LEU A 131 -10.45 12.38 6.68
C LEU A 131 -10.75 13.21 7.94
N GLY A 132 -9.75 13.38 8.80
CA GLY A 132 -9.92 13.99 10.13
C GLY A 132 -9.30 15.37 10.29
N HIS A 133 -7.97 15.42 10.36
CA HIS A 133 -7.22 16.59 10.77
C HIS A 133 -6.08 16.93 9.79
N VAL A 134 -5.73 18.22 9.67
CA VAL A 134 -4.67 18.70 8.76
C VAL A 134 -3.37 19.00 9.48
N MET A 135 -2.32 18.28 9.08
CA MET A 135 -0.87 18.61 9.07
C MET A 135 -0.15 17.45 8.35
N ALA A 136 -0.57 16.23 8.69
CA ALA A 136 -0.70 15.09 7.79
C ALA A 136 -2.18 14.67 7.89
N VAL A 137 -2.84 14.43 6.77
CA VAL A 137 -4.28 14.21 6.75
C VAL A 137 -4.58 12.87 7.40
N THR A 138 -5.14 12.88 8.61
CA THR A 138 -5.42 11.65 9.36
C THR A 138 -6.57 10.88 8.73
N VAL A 139 -6.43 9.57 8.64
CA VAL A 139 -7.56 8.68 8.35
C VAL A 139 -8.26 8.35 9.66
N GLU A 140 -9.55 8.69 9.74
CA GLU A 140 -10.40 8.37 10.90
C GLU A 140 -11.26 7.13 10.66
N GLU A 141 -11.57 6.84 9.40
CA GLU A 141 -12.40 5.70 9.03
C GLU A 141 -11.98 5.17 7.67
N LEU A 142 -11.96 3.84 7.52
CA LEU A 142 -11.69 3.13 6.27
C LEU A 142 -12.80 2.09 6.07
N LEU A 143 -13.53 2.19 4.97
CA LEU A 143 -14.68 1.37 4.63
C LEU A 143 -14.59 0.91 3.17
N VAL A 144 -15.42 -0.05 2.79
CA VAL A 144 -15.74 -0.30 1.39
C VAL A 144 -16.73 0.77 0.92
N ASN A 145 -16.54 1.31 -0.28
CA ASN A 145 -17.38 2.40 -0.79
C ASN A 145 -18.81 1.94 -1.06
N ASP A 146 -18.97 0.80 -1.72
CA ASP A 146 -20.24 0.13 -1.95
C ASP A 146 -20.09 -1.38 -1.66
N PRO A 147 -20.68 -1.89 -0.56
CA PRO A 147 -20.63 -3.30 -0.23
C PRO A 147 -21.29 -4.22 -1.25
N GLU A 148 -22.23 -3.72 -2.07
CA GLU A 148 -22.88 -4.52 -3.12
C GLU A 148 -21.98 -4.72 -4.34
N GLU A 149 -21.06 -3.78 -4.59
CA GLU A 149 -20.05 -3.88 -5.66
C GLU A 149 -18.82 -4.72 -5.25
N ASP A 150 -18.68 -5.06 -3.97
CA ASP A 150 -17.62 -5.93 -3.43
C ASP A 150 -18.02 -7.41 -3.55
N GLU A 151 -18.30 -7.87 -4.77
CA GLU A 151 -18.91 -9.18 -5.07
C GLU A 151 -18.16 -10.37 -4.43
N GLY A 152 -16.83 -10.28 -4.28
CA GLY A 152 -16.00 -11.30 -3.63
C GLY A 152 -15.67 -11.03 -2.16
N GLN A 153 -16.20 -9.93 -1.59
CA GLN A 153 -15.98 -9.48 -0.22
C GLN A 153 -14.51 -9.22 0.14
N GLU A 154 -13.60 -9.13 -0.84
CA GLU A 154 -12.18 -8.95 -0.58
C GLU A 154 -11.89 -7.60 0.09
N GLY A 155 -12.62 -6.55 -0.28
CA GLY A 155 -12.52 -5.24 0.33
C GLY A 155 -12.97 -5.28 1.80
N SER A 156 -14.13 -5.88 2.05
CA SER A 156 -14.72 -6.02 3.38
C SER A 156 -13.84 -6.86 4.31
N ALA A 157 -13.31 -7.96 3.80
CA ALA A 157 -12.37 -8.82 4.51
C ALA A 157 -11.06 -8.07 4.80
N PHE A 158 -10.51 -7.33 3.83
CA PHE A 158 -9.30 -6.54 4.04
C PHE A 158 -9.47 -5.48 5.12
N VAL A 159 -10.55 -4.69 5.07
CA VAL A 159 -10.84 -3.67 6.07
C VAL A 159 -10.96 -4.31 7.43
N SER A 160 -11.79 -5.35 7.60
CA SER A 160 -12.05 -5.98 8.90
C SER A 160 -10.81 -6.61 9.53
N MET A 161 -9.87 -7.13 8.73
CA MET A 161 -8.64 -7.75 9.22
C MET A 161 -7.47 -6.77 9.42
N LEU A 162 -7.65 -5.48 9.14
CA LEU A 162 -6.59 -4.51 9.34
C LEU A 162 -6.36 -4.25 10.82
N ASP A 163 -5.13 -4.47 11.27
CA ASP A 163 -4.71 -4.32 12.67
C ASP A 163 -5.03 -2.91 13.22
N PRO A 164 -5.55 -2.78 14.46
CA PRO A 164 -5.85 -1.49 15.06
C PRO A 164 -4.65 -0.52 15.08
N ASP A 165 -3.44 -0.99 15.36
CA ASP A 165 -2.24 -0.16 15.43
C ASP A 165 -1.89 0.43 14.06
N ILE A 166 -2.18 -0.31 12.99
CA ILE A 166 -2.01 0.16 11.61
C ILE A 166 -3.07 1.21 11.28
N ARG A 167 -4.34 0.96 11.63
CA ARG A 167 -5.45 1.92 11.44
C ARG A 167 -5.16 3.25 12.14
N GLU A 168 -4.58 3.22 13.32
CA GLU A 168 -4.18 4.41 14.06
C GLU A 168 -3.10 5.22 13.34
N GLN A 169 -2.25 4.59 12.54
CA GLN A 169 -1.15 5.26 11.84
C GLN A 169 -1.51 5.73 10.43
N LEU A 170 -2.68 5.35 9.91
CA LEU A 170 -3.10 5.72 8.55
C LEU A 170 -3.22 7.24 8.39
N HIS A 171 -2.56 7.75 7.36
CA HIS A 171 -2.56 9.16 7.00
C HIS A 171 -2.21 9.36 5.52
N ILE A 172 -2.59 10.53 4.98
CA ILE A 172 -2.12 11.02 3.69
C ILE A 172 -1.10 12.13 3.97
N THR A 173 0.11 11.97 3.44
CA THR A 173 1.11 13.05 3.47
C THR A 173 0.70 14.14 2.48
N VAL A 174 0.40 15.34 2.97
CA VAL A 174 0.02 16.48 2.13
C VAL A 174 1.24 17.08 1.44
N GLY A 175 2.30 17.23 2.21
CA GLY A 175 3.55 17.85 1.79
C GLY A 175 4.40 18.13 3.03
N THR A 176 5.67 18.42 2.83
CA THR A 176 6.62 18.70 3.91
C THR A 176 7.04 20.17 3.90
N LYS A 177 7.50 20.65 5.06
CA LYS A 177 7.97 22.04 5.20
C LYS A 177 8.99 22.37 4.12
N ASP A 178 9.93 21.47 3.84
CA ASP A 178 10.92 21.52 2.79
C ASP A 178 11.48 20.10 2.51
N ALA A 179 12.36 19.98 1.51
CA ALA A 179 12.90 18.69 1.08
C ALA A 179 13.83 18.00 2.10
N SER A 180 14.26 18.70 3.16
CA SER A 180 15.06 18.09 4.24
C SER A 180 14.20 17.29 5.22
N VAL A 181 12.89 17.56 5.26
CA VAL A 181 11.95 16.82 6.09
C VAL A 181 11.41 15.64 5.29
N PRO A 182 11.73 14.39 5.67
CA PRO A 182 11.28 13.25 4.91
C PRO A 182 9.78 12.95 5.16
N PRO A 183 9.05 12.43 4.17
CA PRO A 183 7.61 12.14 4.31
C PRO A 183 7.24 11.20 5.46
N PHE A 184 8.12 10.27 5.85
CA PHE A 184 7.82 9.30 6.90
C PHE A 184 7.65 9.93 8.30
N GLU A 185 8.15 11.17 8.51
CA GLU A 185 7.93 11.92 9.76
C GLU A 185 6.45 12.22 10.01
N ALA A 186 5.64 12.27 8.94
CA ALA A 186 4.20 12.48 9.04
C ALA A 186 3.51 11.40 9.89
N GLY A 187 3.95 10.13 9.78
CA GLY A 187 3.38 9.03 10.57
C GLY A 187 3.65 9.19 12.07
N ALA A 188 4.86 9.61 12.44
CA ALA A 188 5.20 9.89 13.83
C ALA A 188 4.38 11.05 14.40
N LEU A 189 4.17 12.10 13.61
CA LEU A 189 3.34 13.24 13.97
C LEU A 189 1.87 12.84 14.20
N VAL A 190 1.30 12.01 13.32
CA VAL A 190 -0.09 11.52 13.45
C VAL A 190 -0.25 10.64 14.68
N LYS A 191 0.72 9.77 14.96
CA LYS A 191 0.71 8.93 16.17
C LYS A 191 0.74 9.78 17.45
N SER A 192 1.59 10.81 17.46
CA SER A 192 1.70 11.76 18.58
C SER A 192 0.41 12.56 18.76
N PHE A 193 -0.19 13.01 17.66
CA PHE A 193 -1.48 13.70 17.65
C PHE A 193 -2.60 12.85 18.22
N LYS A 194 -2.75 11.59 17.78
CA LYS A 194 -3.79 10.67 18.28
C LYS A 194 -3.62 10.32 19.76
N LYS A 195 -2.39 10.37 20.29
CA LYS A 195 -2.09 10.22 21.71
C LYS A 195 -2.40 11.47 22.55
N GLY A 196 -2.79 12.58 21.93
CA GLY A 196 -3.07 13.83 22.62
C GLY A 196 -1.81 14.58 23.08
N GLU A 197 -0.68 14.37 22.41
CA GLU A 197 0.55 15.13 22.70
C GLU A 197 0.35 16.63 22.42
N LYS A 198 0.95 17.46 23.27
CA LYS A 198 0.85 18.93 23.19
C LYS A 198 1.84 19.50 22.18
N GLY A 199 1.56 20.70 21.66
CA GLY A 199 2.46 21.41 20.74
C GLY A 199 2.24 21.09 19.27
N LEU A 200 1.22 20.29 18.95
CA LEU A 200 0.76 20.03 17.59
C LEU A 200 -0.44 20.93 17.29
N ASP A 201 -0.37 21.68 16.19
CA ASP A 201 -1.52 22.40 15.66
C ASP A 201 -2.29 21.49 14.70
N SER A 202 -3.61 21.66 14.63
CA SER A 202 -4.46 20.85 13.76
C SER A 202 -5.70 21.61 13.32
N VAL A 203 -6.12 21.34 12.07
CA VAL A 203 -7.39 21.84 11.53
C VAL A 203 -8.31 20.66 11.29
N ARG A 204 -9.51 20.68 11.87
CA ARG A 204 -10.51 19.63 11.64
C ARG A 204 -11.17 19.79 10.27
N LEU A 205 -11.26 18.68 9.53
CA LEU A 205 -11.82 18.61 8.18
C LEU A 205 -13.34 18.35 8.16
N GLY A 206 -13.94 17.89 9.25
CA GLY A 206 -15.37 17.56 9.26
C GLY A 206 -15.65 16.29 8.46
N ASP A 207 -16.71 16.28 7.63
CA ASP A 207 -17.17 15.09 6.89
C ASP A 207 -16.59 15.02 5.48
N VAL A 208 -15.26 15.05 5.37
CA VAL A 208 -14.57 14.87 4.08
C VAL A 208 -14.30 13.39 3.87
N TYR A 209 -14.84 12.86 2.77
CA TYR A 209 -14.61 11.49 2.34
C TYR A 209 -13.86 11.47 1.01
N VAL A 210 -12.98 10.50 0.87
CA VAL A 210 -12.25 10.24 -0.38
C VAL A 210 -12.34 8.78 -0.74
N ASN A 211 -12.35 8.50 -2.03
CA ASN A 211 -12.33 7.14 -2.53
C ASN A 211 -10.93 6.76 -3.01
N GLY A 212 -10.62 5.48 -3.01
CA GLY A 212 -9.34 5.00 -3.51
C GLY A 212 -9.26 3.49 -3.61
N ARG A 213 -8.21 3.01 -4.28
CA ARG A 213 -7.95 1.57 -4.45
C ARG A 213 -6.55 1.24 -3.94
N ILE A 214 -6.37 0.01 -3.47
CA ILE A 214 -5.06 -0.50 -3.07
C ILE A 214 -4.22 -0.75 -4.33
N MET A 215 -3.08 -0.07 -4.41
CA MET A 215 -2.16 -0.13 -5.55
C MET A 215 -0.73 -0.43 -5.06
N ASP A 216 0.05 -1.06 -5.95
CA ASP A 216 1.48 -1.25 -5.80
C ASP A 216 2.24 0.03 -6.17
N LEU A 217 3.15 0.48 -5.30
CA LEU A 217 3.86 1.74 -5.47
C LEU A 217 5.37 1.49 -5.50
N PHE A 218 6.00 1.88 -6.61
CA PHE A 218 7.42 1.59 -6.89
C PHE A 218 8.37 2.73 -6.47
N SER A 219 7.86 3.95 -6.30
CA SER A 219 8.57 5.24 -6.07
C SER A 219 9.75 5.58 -6.98
#